data_AF-A0A2E6XPZ5-F1
#
_entry.id   AF-A0A2E6XPZ5-F1
#
_cell.length_a   1.000
_cell.length_b   1.000
_cell.length_c   1.000
_cell.angle_alpha   90.00
_cell.angle_beta   90.00
_cell.angle_gamma   90.00
#
_symmetry.space_group_name_H-M   'P 1'
#
loop_
_entity.id
_entity.type
_entity.pdbx_description
1 polymer ?
#
loop_
_entity_poly.entity_id
_entity_poly.type
_entity_poly.pdbx_seq_one_letter_code
_entity_poly.pdbx_strand_id
1 'polypeptide(L)'
;MKRNLAFRSWYYFRNGWSTYFAFIFAAINTLTVTYFLAIERYPFLHDIFPTFPHYVVILCLTGVPILILIGYAHFKRTSAYRSEADISMEVNPYFRRILLNTELMVPFHLKLTDLLVKISENEKLSKTDLEELRKLQNELKEHMKFKDTKYQREKVQESTINKLKELDGD
;
A
#
# COMPACT_ATOMS: atom_id res chain seq x y z
N MET A 1 -2.69 -13.18 -18.38
CA MET A 1 -3.07 -12.09 -17.45
C MET A 1 -4.58 -12.12 -17.10
N LYS A 2 -5.19 -13.30 -16.92
CA LYS A 2 -6.55 -13.44 -16.35
C LYS A 2 -6.48 -13.75 -14.85
N ARG A 3 -5.60 -13.06 -14.11
CA ARG A 3 -5.45 -13.31 -12.67
C ARG A 3 -6.65 -12.72 -11.95
N ASN A 4 -7.51 -13.61 -11.43
CA ASN A 4 -8.45 -13.39 -10.33
C ASN A 4 -9.31 -12.13 -10.43
N LEU A 5 -10.05 -11.98 -11.54
CA LEU A 5 -11.01 -10.87 -11.74
C LEU A 5 -11.95 -10.70 -10.54
N ALA A 6 -12.47 -11.79 -9.98
CA ALA A 6 -13.33 -11.76 -8.80
C ALA A 6 -12.65 -11.10 -7.58
N PHE A 7 -11.41 -11.49 -7.26
CA PHE A 7 -10.68 -10.88 -6.14
C PHE A 7 -10.34 -9.41 -6.39
N ARG A 8 -10.02 -9.04 -7.63
CA ARG A 8 -9.77 -7.63 -7.98
C ARG A 8 -11.03 -6.79 -7.89
N SER A 9 -12.15 -7.29 -8.42
CA SER A 9 -13.45 -6.63 -8.32
C SER A 9 -13.89 -6.51 -6.86
N TRP A 10 -13.72 -7.55 -6.06
CA TRP A 10 -14.01 -7.51 -4.62
C TRP A 10 -13.14 -6.50 -3.88
N TYR A 11 -11.83 -6.45 -4.21
CA TYR A 11 -10.92 -5.45 -3.66
C TYR A 11 -11.35 -4.03 -4.00
N TYR A 12 -11.72 -3.76 -5.27
CA TYR A 12 -12.23 -2.45 -5.69
C TYR A 12 -13.54 -2.10 -5.01
N PHE A 13 -14.46 -3.06 -4.87
CA PHE A 13 -15.71 -2.87 -4.16
C PHE A 13 -15.46 -2.50 -2.69
N ARG A 14 -14.67 -3.30 -1.96
CA ARG A 14 -14.37 -3.05 -0.55
C ARG A 14 -13.68 -1.70 -0.35
N ASN A 15 -12.75 -1.34 -1.23
CA ASN A 15 -12.08 -0.04 -1.17
C ASN A 15 -13.07 1.10 -1.47
N GLY A 16 -13.90 0.97 -2.50
CA GLY A 16 -14.90 1.97 -2.84
C GLY A 16 -15.90 2.18 -1.69
N TRP A 17 -16.40 1.09 -1.13
CA TRP A 17 -17.26 1.10 0.05
C TRP A 17 -16.58 1.77 1.25
N SER A 18 -15.40 1.30 1.65
CA SER A 18 -14.71 1.78 2.85
C SER A 18 -14.25 3.23 2.73
N THR A 19 -13.83 3.66 1.54
CA THR A 19 -13.21 4.98 1.34
C THR A 19 -14.27 6.06 1.13
N TYR A 20 -15.34 5.77 0.39
CA TYR A 20 -16.31 6.78 -0.02
C TYR A 20 -17.64 6.67 0.73
N PHE A 21 -18.16 5.45 0.89
CA PHE A 21 -19.51 5.26 1.42
C PHE A 21 -19.55 5.13 2.94
N ALA A 22 -18.60 4.42 3.55
CA ALA A 22 -18.64 4.08 4.97
C ALA A 22 -18.79 5.30 5.88
N PHE A 23 -18.03 6.37 5.62
CA PHE A 23 -18.12 7.60 6.39
C PHE A 23 -19.49 8.27 6.25
N ILE A 24 -20.01 8.40 5.02
CA ILE A 24 -21.30 9.05 4.76
C ILE A 24 -22.44 8.26 5.40
N PHE A 25 -22.46 6.94 5.24
CA PHE A 25 -23.46 6.08 5.83
C PHE A 25 -23.42 6.11 7.35
N ALA A 26 -22.22 6.02 7.94
CA ALA A 26 -22.05 6.13 9.38
C ALA A 26 -22.51 7.50 9.89
N ALA A 27 -22.11 8.59 9.22
CA ALA A 27 -22.48 9.95 9.60
C ALA A 27 -24.00 10.16 9.55
N ILE A 28 -24.67 9.76 8.47
CA ILE A 28 -26.13 9.87 8.34
C ILE A 28 -26.82 9.08 9.44
N ASN A 29 -26.40 7.83 9.68
CA ASN A 29 -27.00 6.97 10.69
C ASN A 29 -26.80 7.55 12.09
N THR A 30 -25.57 7.91 12.45
CA THR A 30 -25.25 8.50 13.76
C THR A 30 -26.00 9.82 13.96
N LEU A 31 -26.00 10.73 12.98
CA LEU A 31 -26.74 11.98 13.07
C LEU A 31 -28.23 11.73 13.32
N THR A 32 -28.83 10.82 12.55
CA THR A 32 -30.26 10.48 12.65
C THR A 32 -30.58 9.86 14.01
N VAL A 33 -29.87 8.80 14.39
CA VAL A 33 -30.13 8.06 15.64
C VAL A 33 -29.87 8.95 16.85
N THR A 34 -28.74 9.67 16.90
CA THR A 34 -28.43 10.57 18.01
C THR A 34 -29.49 11.65 18.16
N TYR A 35 -29.98 12.23 17.05
CA TYR A 35 -30.99 13.27 17.14
C TYR A 35 -32.33 12.72 17.66
N PHE A 36 -32.91 11.73 16.97
CA PHE A 36 -34.27 11.25 17.28
C PHE A 36 -34.35 10.40 18.55
N LEU A 37 -33.27 9.71 18.96
CA LEU A 37 -33.28 8.92 20.19
C LEU A 37 -32.79 9.70 21.41
N ALA A 38 -31.82 10.61 21.26
CA ALA A 38 -31.23 11.31 22.40
C ALA A 38 -31.66 12.78 22.49
N ILE A 39 -31.43 13.57 21.43
CA ILE A 39 -31.62 15.04 21.48
C ILE A 39 -33.10 15.40 21.63
N GLU A 40 -33.98 14.83 20.81
CA GLU A 40 -35.42 15.12 20.85
C GLU A 40 -36.06 14.72 22.18
N ARG A 41 -35.50 13.71 22.86
CA ARG A 41 -36.04 13.17 24.12
C ARG A 41 -35.47 13.84 25.38
N TYR A 42 -34.44 14.66 25.26
CA TYR A 42 -33.78 15.29 26.40
C TYR A 42 -33.95 16.83 26.34
N PRO A 43 -34.77 17.44 27.22
CA PRO A 43 -35.17 18.84 27.10
C PRO A 43 -34.02 19.83 26.91
N PHE A 44 -32.95 19.70 27.71
CA PHE A 44 -31.79 20.57 27.61
C PHE A 44 -31.08 20.53 26.25
N LEU A 45 -31.00 19.35 25.61
CA LEU A 45 -30.38 19.19 24.29
C LEU A 45 -31.31 19.72 23.19
N HIS A 46 -32.62 19.53 23.35
CA HIS A 46 -33.63 20.03 22.41
C HIS A 46 -33.68 21.56 22.38
N ASP A 47 -33.52 22.23 23.52
CA ASP A 47 -33.46 23.69 23.60
C ASP A 47 -32.29 24.29 22.78
N ILE A 48 -31.16 23.58 22.75
CA ILE A 48 -29.97 23.98 21.97
C ILE A 48 -30.13 23.58 20.49
N PHE A 49 -30.77 22.44 20.22
CA PHE A 49 -30.93 21.87 18.89
C PHE A 49 -32.40 21.56 18.59
N PRO A 50 -33.22 22.57 18.29
CA PRO A 50 -34.67 22.42 18.22
C PRO A 50 -35.16 21.64 16.99
N THR A 51 -34.36 21.57 15.92
CA THR A 51 -34.71 20.80 14.72
C THR A 51 -33.52 20.01 14.19
N PHE A 52 -33.82 18.90 13.52
CA PHE A 52 -32.80 18.04 12.92
C PHE A 52 -31.88 18.77 11.94
N PRO A 53 -32.37 19.62 11.01
CA PRO A 53 -31.48 20.37 10.12
C PRO A 53 -30.54 21.33 10.86
N HIS A 54 -30.99 21.98 11.95
CA HIS A 54 -30.15 22.88 12.74
C HIS A 54 -29.01 22.12 13.41
N TYR A 55 -29.32 20.97 14.02
CA TYR A 55 -28.32 20.07 14.60
C TYR A 55 -27.27 19.65 13.56
N VAL A 56 -27.70 19.17 12.39
CA VAL A 56 -26.81 18.71 11.33
C VAL A 56 -25.87 19.82 10.86
N VAL A 57 -26.39 21.02 10.60
CA VAL A 57 -25.56 22.16 10.14
C VAL A 57 -24.51 22.54 11.18
N ILE A 58 -24.89 22.66 12.46
CA ILE A 58 -23.95 23.04 13.53
C ILE A 58 -22.87 21.98 13.71
N LEU A 59 -23.26 20.70 13.70
CA LEU A 59 -22.31 19.60 13.88
C LEU A 59 -21.37 19.47 12.67
N CYS A 60 -21.85 19.70 11.44
CA CYS A 60 -20.99 19.73 10.26
C CYS A 60 -20.02 20.91 10.31
N LEU A 61 -20.48 22.10 10.69
CA LEU A 61 -19.66 23.31 10.74
C LEU A 61 -18.54 23.22 11.77
N THR A 62 -18.77 22.52 12.89
CA THR A 62 -17.79 22.36 13.97
C THR A 62 -16.98 21.07 13.83
N GLY A 63 -17.64 19.96 13.49
CA GLY A 63 -17.04 18.64 13.38
C GLY A 63 -16.06 18.51 12.21
N VAL A 64 -16.37 19.08 11.04
CA VAL A 64 -15.47 19.01 9.88
C VAL A 64 -14.11 19.68 10.17
N PRO A 65 -14.04 20.92 10.68
CA PRO A 65 -12.76 21.52 11.07
C PRO A 65 -12.00 20.71 12.12
N ILE A 66 -12.69 20.18 13.14
CA ILE A 66 -12.06 19.36 14.19
C ILE A 66 -11.45 18.09 13.60
N LEU A 67 -12.18 17.38 12.74
CA LEU A 67 -11.70 16.17 12.08
C LEU A 67 -10.49 16.45 11.18
N ILE A 68 -10.49 17.59 10.47
CA ILE A 68 -9.33 18.02 9.67
C ILE A 68 -8.12 18.27 10.57
N LEU A 69 -8.30 18.95 11.71
CA LEU A 69 -7.21 19.24 12.66
C LEU A 69 -6.65 17.96 13.29
N ILE A 70 -7.50 17.03 13.71
CA ILE A 70 -7.10 15.74 14.26
C ILE A 70 -6.36 14.93 13.19
N GLY A 71 -6.90 14.86 11.96
CA GLY A 71 -6.25 14.18 10.84
C GLY A 71 -4.87 14.77 10.54
N TYR A 72 -4.77 16.10 10.46
CA TYR A 72 -3.49 16.80 10.25
C TYR A 72 -2.49 16.51 11.38
N ALA A 73 -2.94 16.53 12.63
CA ALA A 73 -2.10 16.19 13.77
C ALA A 73 -1.63 14.74 13.72
N HIS A 74 -2.51 13.80 13.38
CA HIS A 74 -2.19 12.37 13.24
C HIS A 74 -1.08 12.15 12.21
N PHE A 75 -1.23 12.71 11.01
CA PHE A 75 -0.27 12.52 9.92
C PHE A 75 1.05 13.27 10.13
N LYS A 76 1.05 14.44 10.77
CA LYS A 76 2.24 15.29 10.87
C LYS A 76 2.98 15.22 12.20
N ARG A 77 2.30 14.93 13.31
CA ARG A 77 2.84 15.08 14.67
C ARG A 77 2.91 13.77 15.45
N THR A 78 2.20 12.73 15.03
CA THR A 78 2.11 11.49 15.82
C THR A 78 3.05 10.41 15.28
N SER A 79 3.72 9.68 16.17
CA SER A 79 4.53 8.50 15.83
C SER A 79 3.70 7.35 15.23
N ALA A 80 2.39 7.34 15.46
CA ALA A 80 1.45 6.36 14.94
C ALA A 80 1.52 6.23 13.40
N TYR A 81 1.56 7.35 12.68
CA TYR A 81 1.65 7.32 11.22
C TYR A 81 2.94 6.65 10.73
N ARG A 82 4.08 6.86 11.42
CA ARG A 82 5.33 6.20 11.08
C ARG A 82 5.19 4.68 11.21
N SER A 83 4.63 4.19 12.31
CA SER A 83 4.40 2.76 12.51
C SER A 83 3.43 2.17 11.49
N GLU A 84 2.37 2.88 11.11
CA GLU A 84 1.45 2.45 10.04
C GLU A 84 2.14 2.38 8.68
N ALA A 85 3.00 3.36 8.37
CA ALA A 85 3.77 3.38 7.14
C ALA A 85 4.79 2.23 7.09
N ASP A 86 5.52 2.01 8.18
CA ASP A 86 6.50 0.92 8.29
C ASP A 86 5.82 -0.44 8.06
N ILE A 87 4.71 -0.72 8.76
CA ILE A 87 3.94 -1.95 8.58
C ILE A 87 3.46 -2.07 7.13
N SER A 88 2.94 -0.99 6.55
CA SER A 88 2.46 -0.98 5.16
C SER A 88 3.57 -1.32 4.15
N MET A 89 4.80 -0.90 4.42
CA MET A 89 5.97 -1.22 3.60
C MET A 89 6.42 -2.67 3.81
N GLU A 90 6.44 -3.16 5.05
CA GLU A 90 6.83 -4.53 5.40
C GLU A 90 5.90 -5.58 4.79
N VAL A 91 4.59 -5.35 4.86
CA VAL A 91 3.60 -6.30 4.35
C VAL A 91 3.47 -6.26 2.83
N ASN A 92 4.04 -5.26 2.15
CA ASN A 92 3.96 -5.14 0.70
C ASN A 92 5.02 -6.01 0.01
N PRO A 93 4.64 -7.14 -0.62
CA PRO A 93 5.59 -8.05 -1.23
C PRO A 93 6.28 -7.45 -2.47
N TYR A 94 5.68 -6.45 -3.13
CA TYR A 94 6.31 -5.75 -4.24
C TYR A 94 7.34 -4.74 -3.74
N PHE A 95 7.04 -4.04 -2.65
CA PHE A 95 7.98 -3.12 -2.04
C PHE A 95 9.21 -3.85 -1.52
N ARG A 96 9.02 -4.98 -0.83
CA ARG A 96 10.11 -5.87 -0.42
C ARG A 96 10.98 -6.32 -1.59
N ARG A 97 10.39 -6.61 -2.76
CA ARG A 97 11.15 -6.96 -3.97
C ARG A 97 11.97 -5.80 -4.51
N ILE A 98 11.39 -4.60 -4.52
CA ILE A 98 12.10 -3.39 -4.96
C ILE A 98 13.31 -3.14 -4.05
N LEU A 99 13.14 -3.28 -2.73
CA LEU A 99 14.22 -3.13 -1.77
C LEU A 99 15.37 -4.11 -2.04
N LEU A 100 15.08 -5.41 -2.15
CA LEU A 100 16.08 -6.44 -2.46
C LEU A 100 16.78 -6.21 -3.80
N ASN A 101 16.03 -5.80 -4.84
CA ASN A 101 16.64 -5.46 -6.13
C ASN A 101 17.57 -4.24 -6.02
N THR A 102 17.19 -3.26 -5.20
CA THR A 102 17.97 -2.04 -4.98
C THR A 102 19.26 -2.35 -4.23
N GLU A 103 19.21 -3.20 -3.20
CA GLU A 103 20.38 -3.65 -2.45
C GLU A 103 21.43 -4.33 -3.34
N LEU A 104 21.02 -5.05 -4.40
CA LEU A 104 21.94 -5.65 -5.37
C LEU A 104 22.40 -4.67 -6.46
N MET A 105 21.56 -3.70 -6.85
CA MET A 105 21.87 -2.71 -7.88
C MET A 105 22.83 -1.62 -7.40
N VAL A 106 22.69 -1.14 -6.15
CA VAL A 106 23.54 -0.09 -5.58
C VAL A 106 25.04 -0.41 -5.63
N PRO A 107 25.54 -1.56 -5.12
CA PRO A 107 26.96 -1.88 -5.17
C PRO A 107 27.47 -2.05 -6.60
N PHE A 108 26.64 -2.59 -7.50
CA PHE A 108 26.96 -2.68 -8.92
C PHE A 108 27.13 -1.30 -9.57
N HIS A 109 26.22 -0.35 -9.30
CA HIS A 109 26.33 1.02 -9.80
C HIS A 109 27.53 1.78 -9.22
N LEU A 110 27.82 1.60 -7.92
CA LEU A 110 29.00 2.18 -7.30
C LEU A 110 30.28 1.67 -7.95
N LYS A 111 30.40 0.35 -8.17
CA LYS A 111 31.57 -0.22 -8.84
C LYS A 111 31.69 0.24 -10.29
N LEU A 112 30.59 0.32 -11.04
CA LEU A 112 30.62 0.88 -12.39
C LEU A 112 31.10 2.34 -12.39
N THR A 113 30.64 3.14 -11.43
CA THR A 113 31.04 4.55 -11.32
C THR A 113 32.53 4.68 -10.97
N ASP A 114 33.02 3.88 -10.03
CA ASP A 114 34.46 3.79 -9.70
C ASP A 114 35.31 3.50 -10.95
N LEU A 115 34.91 2.52 -11.76
CA LEU A 115 35.62 2.17 -12.99
C LEU A 115 35.57 3.28 -14.03
N LEU A 116 34.43 3.99 -14.15
CA LEU A 116 34.31 5.14 -15.05
C LEU A 116 35.23 6.30 -14.63
N VAL A 117 35.35 6.56 -13.32
CA VAL A 117 36.28 7.57 -12.79
C VAL A 117 37.72 7.20 -13.11
N LYS A 118 38.13 5.95 -12.84
CA LYS A 118 39.48 5.45 -13.19
C LYS A 118 39.79 5.62 -14.68
N ILE A 119 38.84 5.27 -15.56
CA ILE A 119 38.99 5.46 -17.01
C ILE A 119 39.13 6.95 -17.35
N SER A 120 38.34 7.83 -16.72
CA SER A 120 38.41 9.28 -16.93
C SER A 120 39.75 9.89 -16.50
N GLU A 121 40.41 9.31 -15.50
CA GLU A 121 41.72 9.73 -15.02
C GLU A 121 42.88 9.06 -15.79
N ASN A 122 42.58 8.33 -16.87
CA ASN A 122 43.53 7.51 -17.64
C ASN A 122 44.25 6.42 -16.81
N GLU A 123 43.66 6.00 -15.69
CA GLU A 123 44.16 4.87 -14.92
C GLU A 123 43.84 3.55 -15.63
N LYS A 124 44.77 2.60 -15.56
CA LYS A 124 44.54 1.25 -16.10
C LYS A 124 43.69 0.44 -15.14
N LEU A 125 42.62 -0.15 -15.65
CA LEU A 125 41.79 -1.08 -14.89
C LEU A 125 42.61 -2.28 -14.42
N SER A 126 42.60 -2.55 -13.10
CA SER A 126 43.32 -3.69 -12.53
C SER A 126 42.58 -5.01 -12.80
N LYS A 127 43.28 -6.14 -12.67
CA LYS A 127 42.63 -7.47 -12.75
C LYS A 127 41.60 -7.66 -11.63
N THR A 128 41.90 -7.16 -10.44
CA THR A 128 41.01 -7.20 -9.27
C THR A 128 39.71 -6.44 -9.51
N ASP A 129 39.79 -5.27 -10.15
CA ASP A 129 38.62 -4.46 -10.51
C ASP A 129 37.65 -5.21 -11.45
N LEU A 130 38.22 -5.92 -12.42
CA LEU A 130 37.46 -6.72 -13.37
C LEU A 130 36.87 -7.99 -12.72
N GLU A 131 37.57 -8.59 -11.76
CA GLU A 131 37.09 -9.74 -10.99
C GLU A 131 35.93 -9.36 -10.07
N GLU A 132 36.01 -8.24 -9.35
CA GLU A 132 34.92 -7.72 -8.51
C GLU A 132 33.69 -7.39 -9.35
N LEU A 133 33.87 -6.72 -10.50
CA LEU A 133 32.76 -6.43 -11.42
C LEU A 133 32.11 -7.73 -11.92
N ARG A 134 32.90 -8.74 -12.30
CA ARG A 134 32.39 -10.06 -12.73
C ARG A 134 31.62 -10.76 -11.61
N LYS A 135 32.09 -10.66 -10.37
CA LYS A 135 31.39 -11.22 -9.21
C LYS A 135 30.01 -10.57 -9.03
N LEU A 136 29.94 -9.24 -9.01
CA LEU A 136 28.67 -8.51 -8.91
C LEU A 136 27.73 -8.81 -10.09
N GLN A 137 28.26 -8.93 -11.31
CA GLN A 137 27.47 -9.35 -12.48
C GLN A 137 26.91 -10.76 -12.33
N ASN A 138 27.66 -11.70 -11.77
CA ASN A 138 27.20 -13.07 -11.55
C ASN A 138 26.12 -13.13 -10.47
N GLU A 139 26.27 -12.40 -9.37
CA GLU A 139 25.24 -12.27 -8.33
C GLU A 139 23.93 -11.72 -8.88
N LEU A 140 23.99 -10.68 -9.73
CA LEU A 140 22.82 -10.13 -10.43
C LEU A 140 22.18 -11.16 -11.37
N LYS A 141 22.99 -11.91 -12.13
CA LYS A 141 22.49 -12.96 -13.05
C LYS A 141 21.77 -14.08 -12.31
N GLU A 142 22.32 -14.54 -11.19
CA GLU A 142 21.69 -15.58 -10.37
C GLU A 142 20.37 -15.09 -9.74
N HIS A 143 20.32 -13.85 -9.24
CA HIS A 143 19.09 -13.25 -8.74
C HIS A 143 18.00 -13.15 -9.81
N MET A 144 18.37 -12.81 -11.05
CA MET A 144 17.45 -12.79 -12.19
C MET A 144 16.96 -14.19 -12.59
N LYS A 145 17.83 -15.21 -12.61
CA LYS A 145 17.43 -16.60 -12.91
C LYS A 145 16.46 -17.16 -11.88
N PHE A 146 16.72 -16.94 -10.59
CA PHE A 146 15.83 -17.39 -9.52
C PHE A 146 14.39 -16.85 -9.70
N LYS A 147 14.25 -15.62 -10.20
CA LYS A 147 12.97 -15.01 -10.53
C LYS A 147 12.25 -15.74 -11.68
N ASP A 148 12.97 -16.06 -12.75
CA ASP A 148 12.40 -16.79 -13.89
C ASP A 148 11.92 -18.17 -13.46
N THR A 149 12.72 -18.93 -12.70
CA THR A 149 12.33 -20.25 -12.21
C THR A 149 11.11 -20.21 -11.28
N LYS A 150 10.99 -19.19 -10.41
CA LYS A 150 9.80 -19.03 -9.55
C LYS A 150 8.55 -18.67 -10.36
N TYR A 151 8.68 -17.80 -11.35
CA TYR A 151 7.58 -17.43 -12.24
C TYR A 151 7.10 -18.61 -13.09
N GLN A 152 8.02 -19.43 -13.60
CA GLN A 152 7.68 -20.66 -14.33
C GLN A 152 6.97 -21.67 -13.41
N ARG A 153 7.43 -21.86 -12.17
CA ARG A 153 6.75 -22.73 -11.19
C ARG A 153 5.32 -22.29 -10.89
N GLU A 154 5.10 -20.99 -10.73
CA GLU A 154 3.76 -20.42 -10.47
C GLU A 154 2.81 -20.66 -11.65
N LYS A 155 3.29 -20.51 -12.90
CA LYS A 155 2.52 -20.83 -14.11
C LYS A 155 2.17 -22.31 -14.25
N VAL A 156 3.13 -23.19 -13.95
CA VAL A 156 2.92 -24.65 -14.00
C VAL A 156 1.85 -25.08 -13.01
N GLN A 157 1.90 -24.56 -11.78
CA GLN A 157 0.92 -24.86 -10.75
C GLN A 157 -0.49 -24.36 -11.12
N GLU A 158 -0.60 -23.17 -11.71
CA GLU A 158 -1.87 -22.62 -12.22
C GLU A 158 -2.45 -23.47 -13.36
N SER A 159 -1.60 -23.96 -14.28
CA SER A 159 -2.02 -24.87 -15.35
C SER A 159 -2.52 -26.23 -14.83
N THR A 160 -1.88 -26.80 -13.82
CA THR A 160 -2.28 -28.10 -13.25
C THR A 160 -3.62 -27.99 -12.52
N ILE A 161 -3.84 -26.91 -11.76
CA ILE A 161 -5.11 -26.67 -11.08
C ILE A 161 -6.26 -26.53 -12.08
N ASN A 162 -6.04 -25.85 -13.21
CA ASN A 162 -7.06 -25.70 -14.24
C ASN A 162 -7.42 -27.05 -14.89
N LYS A 163 -6.42 -27.90 -15.18
CA LYS A 163 -6.67 -29.26 -15.71
C LYS A 163 -7.43 -30.15 -14.72
N LEU A 164 -7.16 -30.04 -13.42
CA LEU A 164 -7.89 -30.80 -12.40
C LEU A 164 -9.36 -30.36 -12.31
N LYS A 165 -9.63 -29.06 -12.40
CA LYS A 165 -11.01 -28.53 -12.42
C LYS A 165 -11.81 -28.96 -13.66
N GLU A 166 -11.14 -29.18 -14.78
CA GLU A 166 -11.76 -29.73 -16.00
C GLU A 166 -12.08 -31.23 -15.85
N LEU A 167 -11.36 -31.95 -14.99
CA LEU A 167 -11.58 -33.38 -14.71
C LEU A 167 -12.63 -33.62 -13.63
N ASP A 168 -12.82 -32.68 -12.70
CA ASP A 168 -13.82 -32.75 -11.63
C ASP A 168 -15.21 -32.18 -12.05
N GLY A 169 -15.39 -31.86 -13.33
CA GLY A 169 -16.53 -31.11 -13.89
C GLY A 169 -17.50 -31.90 -14.78
N ASP A 170 -17.52 -33.23 -14.66
CA ASP A 170 -18.56 -34.15 -15.19
C ASP A 170 -19.30 -34.82 -14.01
#